data_AF-A0A326G7T6-F1
#
_entry.id   AF-A0A326G7T6-F1
#
_cell.length_a   1.000
_cell.length_b   1.000
_cell.length_c   1.000
_cell.angle_alpha   90.00
_cell.angle_beta   90.00
_cell.angle_gamma   90.00
#
_symmetry.space_group_name_H-M   'P 1'
#
loop_
_entity.id
_entity.type
_entity.pdbx_description
1 polymer ?
#
loop_
_entity_poly.entity_id
_entity_poly.type
_entity_poly.pdbx_seq_one_letter_code
_entity_poly.pdbx_strand_id
1 'polypeptide(L)'
;MSDDDKKPARKPLTLKGAQPGEVKQTFSHGRTNKVAVEVKRRRKLVKPGEAAPPPAPAPAPEPAPAPAPAPAAAKPAPKKPAPPAETPQERVARLQREAEEERLRLAEEARKRDDEQAKQAAEDEKKRVEDNRKAEEVAARKAEEDAEQPPAEEAPAAEEELASDDGTPAPAPRRFTPVKRPEIKKPERKKKEEKPERGAENPDKRRSGKLSVKKALNEDEGRRARSLAALKRAREKERRMQGGGSNKPREKQVRDVVVPEAITVGELAKRMGEKGADLVKELFNLDMMVTVNQTIDQDTA
;
A
#
# COMPACT_ATOMS: atom_id res chain seq x y z
N MET A 1 35.66 57.82 22.32
CA MET A 1 36.61 56.76 21.93
C MET A 1 36.51 55.65 22.96
N SER A 2 36.51 54.39 22.51
CA SER A 2 36.74 53.18 23.33
C SER A 2 35.84 52.93 24.55
N ASP A 3 34.78 52.15 24.35
CA ASP A 3 34.07 51.36 25.38
C ASP A 3 33.74 49.97 24.79
N ASP A 4 34.75 49.09 24.69
CA ASP A 4 34.60 47.69 24.21
C ASP A 4 35.35 46.74 25.15
N ASP A 5 34.80 46.51 26.35
CA ASP A 5 35.18 45.32 27.12
C ASP A 5 34.08 44.82 28.07
N LYS A 6 33.09 44.09 27.52
CA LYS A 6 32.14 43.32 28.34
C LYS A 6 31.59 42.06 27.65
N LYS A 7 32.50 41.20 27.19
CA LYS A 7 32.15 39.88 26.62
C LYS A 7 31.83 38.90 27.77
N PRO A 8 30.58 38.40 27.92
CA PRO A 8 30.24 37.50 29.02
C PRO A 8 30.90 36.13 28.83
N ALA A 9 31.50 35.60 29.91
CA ALA A 9 32.17 34.30 29.89
C ALA A 9 31.20 33.17 29.49
N ARG A 10 31.62 32.34 28.52
CA ARG A 10 30.81 31.22 28.03
C ARG A 10 30.73 30.13 29.10
N LYS A 11 29.50 29.77 29.49
CA LYS A 11 29.25 28.67 30.44
C LYS A 11 29.74 27.33 29.85
N PRO A 12 30.35 26.44 30.65
CA PRO A 12 30.81 25.14 30.16
C PRO A 12 29.63 24.26 29.72
N LEU A 13 29.86 23.40 28.73
CA LEU A 13 28.84 22.50 28.17
C LEU A 13 28.53 21.34 29.14
N THR A 14 27.47 21.48 29.93
CA THR A 14 26.95 20.38 30.75
C THR A 14 25.95 19.54 29.94
N LEU A 15 26.16 18.21 29.92
CA LEU A 15 25.20 17.27 29.35
C LEU A 15 23.97 17.21 30.25
N LYS A 16 22.90 17.92 29.86
CA LYS A 16 21.60 17.82 30.55
C LYS A 16 20.99 16.45 30.27
N GLY A 17 21.02 15.57 31.26
CA GLY A 17 20.56 14.18 31.14
C GLY A 17 19.12 14.07 30.62
N ALA A 18 18.86 13.04 29.82
CA ALA A 18 17.52 12.74 29.35
C ALA A 18 16.59 12.40 30.52
N GLN A 19 15.33 12.85 30.45
CA GLN A 19 14.33 12.50 31.46
C GLN A 19 14.04 10.99 31.41
N PRO A 20 14.00 10.29 32.56
CA PRO A 20 13.77 8.86 32.59
C PRO A 20 12.35 8.55 32.10
N GLY A 21 12.23 8.06 30.87
CA GLY A 21 10.96 7.72 30.23
C GLY A 21 10.74 8.36 28.85
N GLU A 22 11.50 9.37 28.44
CA GLU A 22 11.42 9.94 27.07
C GLU A 22 12.76 9.89 26.32
N VAL A 23 12.78 9.19 25.18
CA VAL A 23 13.92 9.21 24.24
C VAL A 23 13.59 10.16 23.09
N LYS A 24 14.40 11.20 22.91
CA LYS A 24 14.31 12.10 21.74
C LYS A 24 15.18 11.56 20.60
N GLN A 25 14.55 10.90 19.63
CA GLN A 25 15.23 10.35 18.45
C GLN A 25 15.43 11.46 17.40
N THR A 26 16.68 11.73 17.04
CA THR A 26 17.07 12.69 15.99
C THR A 26 17.43 11.96 14.70
N PHE A 27 16.74 12.24 13.60
CA PHE A 27 17.05 11.68 12.29
C PHE A 27 17.96 12.60 11.48
N SER A 28 18.77 12.03 10.59
CA SER A 28 19.75 12.73 9.73
C SER A 28 19.16 13.81 8.81
N HIS A 29 17.83 13.85 8.66
CA HIS A 29 17.10 14.81 7.83
C HIS A 29 16.36 15.87 8.67
N GLY A 30 16.92 16.24 9.84
CA GLY A 30 16.43 17.32 10.70
C GLY A 30 15.13 17.05 11.48
N ARG A 31 14.45 15.93 11.24
CA ARG A 31 13.25 15.53 11.98
C ARG A 31 13.63 14.96 13.35
N THR A 32 12.92 15.33 14.40
CA THR A 32 13.13 14.77 15.75
C THR A 32 11.80 14.33 16.37
N ASN A 33 11.69 13.05 16.70
CA ASN A 33 10.51 12.49 17.36
C ASN A 33 10.80 12.25 18.85
N LYS A 34 9.78 12.36 19.70
CA LYS A 34 9.81 11.85 21.07
C LYS A 34 9.20 10.46 21.09
N VAL A 35 9.81 9.53 21.83
CA VAL A 35 9.26 8.20 22.11
C VAL A 35 9.24 8.00 23.62
N ALA A 36 8.05 7.76 24.18
CA ALA A 36 7.90 7.39 25.59
C ALA A 36 8.21 5.90 25.77
N VAL A 37 8.93 5.55 26.84
CA VAL A 37 9.38 4.18 27.14
C VAL A 37 8.89 3.77 28.53
N GLU A 38 7.67 3.26 28.60
CA GLU A 38 7.10 2.71 29.83
C GLU A 38 7.66 1.30 30.10
N VAL A 39 8.51 1.18 31.11
CA VAL A 39 9.05 -0.13 31.53
C VAL A 39 7.99 -0.89 32.34
N LYS A 40 7.11 -1.60 31.61
CA LYS A 40 6.01 -2.42 32.15
C LYS A 40 6.51 -3.44 33.16
N ARG A 41 6.41 -3.11 34.46
CA ARG A 41 6.79 -4.01 35.56
C ARG A 41 5.95 -5.29 35.51
N ARG A 42 6.63 -6.42 35.68
CA ARG A 42 6.03 -7.76 35.65
C ARG A 42 5.12 -7.92 36.87
N ARG A 43 3.81 -8.10 36.70
CA ARG A 43 2.91 -8.45 37.82
C ARG A 43 3.35 -9.81 38.40
N LYS A 44 3.84 -9.81 39.65
CA LYS A 44 3.86 -11.05 40.44
C LYS A 44 2.42 -11.40 40.79
N LEU A 45 2.01 -12.63 40.50
CA LEU A 45 0.74 -13.16 40.96
C LEU A 45 0.88 -13.50 42.45
N VAL A 46 0.11 -12.79 43.29
CA VAL A 46 -0.07 -13.12 44.71
C VAL A 46 -1.46 -13.75 44.83
N LYS A 47 -1.59 -14.83 45.63
CA LYS A 47 -2.89 -15.45 45.88
C LYS A 47 -3.77 -14.49 46.71
N PRO A 48 -5.08 -14.39 46.44
CA PRO A 48 -5.97 -13.61 47.31
C PRO A 48 -6.12 -14.32 48.66
N GLY A 49 -5.80 -13.66 49.77
CA GLY A 49 -6.10 -14.16 51.11
C GLY A 49 -5.02 -13.98 52.20
N GLU A 50 -3.84 -13.45 51.91
CA GLU A 50 -2.76 -13.33 52.91
C GLU A 50 -2.36 -11.86 53.14
N ALA A 51 -2.29 -11.45 54.41
CA ALA A 51 -2.10 -10.06 54.82
C ALA A 51 -0.62 -9.66 54.80
N ALA A 52 -0.35 -8.38 54.47
CA ALA A 52 1.01 -7.86 54.47
C ALA A 52 1.51 -7.60 55.91
N PRO A 53 2.67 -8.15 56.33
CA PRO A 53 3.27 -7.81 57.61
C PRO A 53 3.83 -6.36 57.60
N PRO A 54 3.81 -5.64 58.73
CA PRO A 54 4.34 -4.29 58.83
C PRO A 54 5.88 -4.25 58.74
N PRO A 55 6.48 -3.13 58.30
CA PRO A 55 7.93 -2.99 58.21
C PRO A 55 8.59 -2.89 59.59
N ALA A 56 9.61 -3.72 59.83
CA ALA A 56 10.46 -3.62 61.02
C ALA A 56 11.48 -2.45 60.89
N PRO A 57 11.87 -1.80 62.01
CA PRO A 57 12.85 -0.71 62.00
C PRO A 57 14.28 -1.19 61.74
N ALA A 58 15.14 -0.27 61.30
CA ALA A 58 16.55 -0.55 61.02
C ALA A 58 17.40 -0.63 62.30
N PRO A 59 18.30 -1.63 62.44
CA PRO A 59 19.29 -1.66 63.52
C PRO A 59 20.50 -0.75 63.23
N ALA A 60 21.08 -0.17 64.27
CA ALA A 60 22.35 0.56 64.25
C ALA A 60 23.56 -0.41 64.30
N PRO A 61 24.78 0.03 63.93
CA PRO A 61 25.95 -0.85 63.89
C PRO A 61 26.64 -0.99 65.25
N GLU A 62 27.05 -2.22 65.59
CA GLU A 62 27.90 -2.54 66.74
C GLU A 62 29.11 -3.42 66.32
N PRO A 63 30.17 -3.54 67.15
CA PRO A 63 31.54 -3.64 66.64
C PRO A 63 32.06 -5.05 66.32
N ALA A 64 33.20 -5.09 65.62
CA ALA A 64 33.81 -6.31 65.09
C ALA A 64 34.58 -7.15 66.13
N PRO A 65 34.45 -8.50 66.10
CA PRO A 65 35.36 -9.42 66.76
C PRO A 65 36.63 -9.69 65.92
N ALA A 66 37.73 -10.03 66.57
CA ALA A 66 39.03 -10.32 65.95
C ALA A 66 39.11 -11.72 65.30
N PRO A 67 40.00 -11.95 64.30
CA PRO A 67 40.09 -13.22 63.58
C PRO A 67 40.81 -14.32 64.37
N ALA A 68 40.29 -15.55 64.28
CA ALA A 68 40.93 -16.78 64.73
C ALA A 68 41.66 -17.50 63.56
N PRO A 69 42.68 -18.35 63.81
CA PRO A 69 43.59 -18.83 62.77
C PRO A 69 42.98 -19.89 61.83
N ALA A 70 43.52 -19.97 60.61
CA ALA A 70 43.01 -20.82 59.54
C ALA A 70 43.47 -22.29 59.64
N PRO A 71 42.60 -23.28 59.33
CA PRO A 71 42.99 -24.67 59.12
C PRO A 71 43.71 -24.86 57.78
N ALA A 72 44.63 -25.83 57.73
CA ALA A 72 45.51 -26.04 56.58
C ALA A 72 44.80 -26.62 55.33
N ALA A 73 45.28 -26.25 54.14
CA ALA A 73 44.68 -26.61 52.87
C ALA A 73 44.96 -28.07 52.45
N ALA A 74 43.90 -28.84 52.18
CA ALA A 74 44.00 -30.11 51.47
C ALA A 74 44.16 -29.87 49.95
N LYS A 75 45.05 -30.63 49.29
CA LYS A 75 45.32 -30.49 47.85
C LYS A 75 44.18 -31.11 47.02
N PRO A 76 43.59 -30.39 46.04
CA PRO A 76 42.56 -30.95 45.16
C PRO A 76 43.17 -31.89 44.10
N ALA A 77 42.51 -33.00 43.82
CA ALA A 77 42.88 -33.94 42.76
C ALA A 77 42.58 -33.37 41.35
N PRO A 78 43.34 -33.76 40.31
CA PRO A 78 43.16 -33.23 38.96
C PRO A 78 41.83 -33.69 38.33
N LYS A 79 41.05 -32.72 37.83
CA LYS A 79 39.85 -33.00 37.03
C LYS A 79 40.24 -33.39 35.60
N LYS A 80 39.49 -34.31 34.99
CA LYS A 80 39.65 -34.69 33.58
C LYS A 80 39.50 -33.46 32.66
N PRO A 81 40.22 -33.38 31.52
CA PRO A 81 40.09 -32.26 30.60
C PRO A 81 38.66 -32.16 30.03
N ALA A 82 38.14 -30.94 29.96
CA ALA A 82 36.96 -30.63 29.18
C ALA A 82 37.27 -30.77 27.66
N PRO A 83 36.27 -31.00 26.79
CA PRO A 83 36.47 -30.88 25.35
C PRO A 83 37.04 -29.50 24.99
N PRO A 84 37.82 -29.37 23.90
CA PRO A 84 38.49 -28.13 23.54
C PRO A 84 37.46 -27.00 23.39
N ALA A 85 37.57 -26.00 24.26
CA ALA A 85 36.70 -24.84 24.20
C ALA A 85 37.04 -24.04 22.94
N GLU A 86 36.16 -24.08 21.93
CA GLU A 86 36.28 -23.33 20.67
C GLU A 86 36.78 -21.92 20.96
N THR A 87 37.84 -21.49 20.28
CA THR A 87 38.41 -20.17 20.47
C THR A 87 37.38 -19.08 20.12
N PRO A 88 37.49 -17.86 20.67
CA PRO A 88 36.60 -16.76 20.30
C PRO A 88 36.56 -16.48 18.79
N GLN A 89 37.66 -16.77 18.07
CA GLN A 89 37.74 -16.59 16.62
C GLN A 89 36.96 -17.67 15.86
N GLU A 90 37.08 -18.94 16.25
CA GLU A 90 36.32 -20.05 15.65
C GLU A 90 34.81 -19.88 15.86
N ARG A 91 34.37 -19.40 17.02
CA ARG A 91 32.94 -19.11 17.28
C ARG A 91 32.40 -18.00 16.39
N VAL A 92 33.16 -16.93 16.17
CA VAL A 92 32.79 -15.86 15.24
C VAL A 92 32.72 -16.38 13.80
N ALA A 93 33.69 -17.20 13.39
CA ALA A 93 33.68 -17.83 12.06
C ALA A 93 32.49 -18.80 11.87
N ARG A 94 32.09 -19.54 12.92
CA ARG A 94 30.90 -20.41 12.87
C ARG A 94 29.61 -19.62 12.78
N LEU A 95 29.43 -18.59 13.62
CA LEU A 95 28.28 -17.68 13.58
C LEU A 95 28.16 -16.95 12.22
N GLN A 96 29.27 -16.61 11.59
CA GLN A 96 29.28 -16.01 10.24
C GLN A 96 28.80 -17.01 9.17
N ARG A 97 29.25 -18.27 9.21
CA ARG A 97 28.76 -19.32 8.30
C ARG A 97 27.29 -19.65 8.53
N GLU A 98 26.87 -19.80 9.79
CA GLU A 98 25.47 -19.99 10.18
C GLU A 98 24.58 -18.87 9.60
N ALA A 99 25.00 -17.60 9.71
CA ALA A 99 24.26 -16.46 9.15
C ALA A 99 24.28 -16.40 7.59
N GLU A 100 25.34 -16.87 6.93
CA GLU A 100 25.38 -16.99 5.47
C GLU A 100 24.50 -18.13 4.96
N GLU A 101 24.49 -19.29 5.64
CA GLU A 101 23.61 -20.43 5.35
C GLU A 101 22.13 -20.10 5.58
N GLU A 102 21.79 -19.41 6.68
CA GLU A 102 20.42 -18.91 6.92
C GLU A 102 19.98 -17.94 5.82
N ARG A 103 20.86 -17.01 5.41
CA ARG A 103 20.57 -16.06 4.33
C ARG A 103 20.36 -16.76 2.98
N LEU A 104 21.12 -17.81 2.69
CA LEU A 104 20.93 -18.63 1.49
C LEU A 104 19.61 -19.41 1.54
N ARG A 105 19.31 -20.09 2.67
CA ARG A 105 18.04 -20.80 2.89
C ARG A 105 16.83 -19.89 2.75
N LEU A 106 16.86 -18.70 3.33
CA LEU A 106 15.75 -17.74 3.26
C LEU A 106 15.57 -17.19 1.83
N ALA A 107 16.66 -17.04 1.06
CA ALA A 107 16.60 -16.68 -0.36
C ALA A 107 16.06 -17.83 -1.25
N GLU A 108 16.38 -19.08 -0.94
CA GLU A 108 15.78 -20.24 -1.61
C GLU A 108 14.31 -20.44 -1.26
N GLU A 109 13.94 -20.25 0.01
CA GLU A 109 12.55 -20.35 0.46
C GLU A 109 11.68 -19.25 -0.16
N ALA A 110 12.22 -18.02 -0.28
CA ALA A 110 11.57 -16.95 -1.03
C ALA A 110 11.33 -17.34 -2.50
N ARG A 111 12.34 -17.91 -3.20
CA ARG A 111 12.16 -18.41 -4.57
C ARG A 111 11.11 -19.51 -4.67
N LYS A 112 11.12 -20.49 -3.75
CA LYS A 112 10.14 -21.58 -3.72
C LYS A 112 8.72 -21.03 -3.56
N ARG A 113 8.51 -20.08 -2.64
CA ARG A 113 7.22 -19.38 -2.47
C ARG A 113 6.81 -18.57 -3.71
N ASP A 114 7.74 -17.85 -4.34
CA ASP A 114 7.48 -17.10 -5.58
C ASP A 114 7.09 -18.04 -6.73
N ASP A 115 7.79 -19.17 -6.89
CA ASP A 115 7.52 -20.21 -7.90
C ASP A 115 6.19 -20.95 -7.63
N GLU A 116 5.85 -21.20 -6.37
CA GLU A 116 4.57 -21.79 -5.95
C GLU A 116 3.39 -20.83 -6.20
N GLN A 117 3.53 -19.55 -5.86
CA GLN A 117 2.52 -18.52 -6.17
C GLN A 117 2.36 -18.32 -7.68
N ALA A 118 3.45 -18.39 -8.45
CA ALA A 118 3.39 -18.32 -9.92
C ALA A 118 2.64 -19.53 -10.53
N LYS A 119 2.83 -20.74 -9.98
CA LYS A 119 2.08 -21.94 -10.39
C LYS A 119 0.59 -21.82 -10.03
N GLN A 120 0.27 -21.44 -8.79
CA GLN A 120 -1.10 -21.25 -8.33
C GLN A 120 -1.85 -20.21 -9.19
N ALA A 121 -1.21 -19.06 -9.46
CA ALA A 121 -1.78 -18.03 -10.33
C ALA A 121 -2.02 -18.54 -11.77
N ALA A 122 -1.09 -19.32 -12.33
CA ALA A 122 -1.25 -19.91 -13.66
C ALA A 122 -2.29 -21.04 -13.72
N GLU A 123 -2.51 -21.77 -12.63
CA GLU A 123 -3.59 -22.75 -12.51
C GLU A 123 -4.95 -22.07 -12.37
N ASP A 124 -5.05 -20.99 -11.57
CA ASP A 124 -6.30 -20.25 -11.39
C ASP A 124 -6.68 -19.42 -12.63
N GLU A 125 -5.69 -18.93 -13.40
CA GLU A 125 -5.92 -18.34 -14.73
C GLU A 125 -6.46 -19.39 -15.72
N LYS A 126 -5.89 -20.60 -15.74
CA LYS A 126 -6.41 -21.72 -16.56
C LYS A 126 -7.84 -22.09 -16.18
N LYS A 127 -8.14 -22.29 -14.89
CA LYS A 127 -9.49 -22.58 -14.38
C LYS A 127 -10.48 -21.51 -14.86
N ARG A 128 -10.15 -20.22 -14.70
CA ARG A 128 -11.00 -19.11 -15.18
C ARG A 128 -11.21 -19.11 -16.69
N VAL A 129 -10.21 -19.45 -17.50
CA VAL A 129 -10.35 -19.57 -18.96
C VAL A 129 -11.24 -20.77 -19.31
N GLU A 130 -11.06 -21.92 -18.67
CA GLU A 130 -11.91 -23.08 -18.86
C GLU A 130 -13.35 -22.85 -18.40
N ASP A 131 -13.56 -22.16 -17.28
CA ASP A 131 -14.89 -21.93 -16.72
C ASP A 131 -15.65 -20.84 -17.50
N ASN A 132 -14.96 -19.81 -17.99
CA ASN A 132 -15.52 -18.89 -18.99
C ASN A 132 -15.91 -19.65 -20.27
N ARG A 133 -15.04 -20.52 -20.78
CA ARG A 133 -15.33 -21.34 -21.96
C ARG A 133 -16.52 -22.27 -21.75
N LYS A 134 -16.63 -22.94 -20.59
CA LYS A 134 -17.79 -23.76 -20.22
C LYS A 134 -19.07 -22.91 -20.16
N ALA A 135 -18.99 -21.69 -19.63
CA ALA A 135 -20.12 -20.76 -19.60
C ALA A 135 -20.54 -20.30 -21.01
N GLU A 136 -19.58 -20.03 -21.91
CA GLU A 136 -19.83 -19.74 -23.33
C GLU A 136 -20.45 -20.95 -24.06
N GLU A 137 -19.92 -22.16 -23.87
CA GLU A 137 -20.46 -23.39 -24.47
C GLU A 137 -21.86 -23.75 -23.95
N VAL A 138 -22.16 -23.48 -22.66
CA VAL A 138 -23.52 -23.64 -22.09
C VAL A 138 -24.47 -22.54 -22.56
N ALA A 139 -24.01 -21.29 -22.68
CA ALA A 139 -24.81 -20.19 -23.20
C ALA A 139 -25.15 -20.38 -24.69
N ALA A 140 -24.20 -20.87 -25.49
CA ALA A 140 -24.42 -21.24 -26.88
C ALA A 140 -25.49 -22.33 -27.02
N ARG A 141 -25.34 -23.45 -26.30
CA ARG A 141 -26.33 -24.54 -26.31
C ARG A 141 -27.71 -24.08 -25.87
N LYS A 142 -27.80 -23.21 -24.85
CA LYS A 142 -29.09 -22.66 -24.42
C LYS A 142 -29.71 -21.75 -25.48
N ALA A 143 -28.91 -20.98 -26.22
CA ALA A 143 -29.40 -20.14 -27.32
C ALA A 143 -29.80 -20.97 -28.56
N GLU A 144 -29.18 -22.13 -28.78
CA GLU A 144 -29.60 -23.10 -29.80
C GLU A 144 -30.92 -23.79 -29.39
N GLU A 145 -31.06 -24.21 -28.13
CA GLU A 145 -32.27 -24.84 -27.58
C GLU A 145 -33.48 -23.87 -27.55
N ASP A 146 -33.27 -22.58 -27.23
CA ASP A 146 -34.27 -21.52 -27.28
C ASP A 146 -34.71 -21.17 -28.72
N ALA A 147 -33.84 -21.42 -29.71
CA ALA A 147 -34.11 -21.18 -31.13
C ALA A 147 -34.73 -22.38 -31.88
N GLU A 148 -34.60 -23.60 -31.34
CA GLU A 148 -35.18 -24.83 -31.94
C GLU A 148 -36.56 -25.19 -31.36
N GLN A 149 -37.01 -24.51 -30.29
CA GLN A 149 -38.41 -24.59 -29.85
C GLN A 149 -39.34 -23.79 -30.79
N PRO A 150 -40.29 -24.44 -31.50
CA PRO A 150 -41.31 -23.71 -32.24
C PRO A 150 -42.29 -23.02 -31.28
N PRO A 151 -42.84 -21.85 -31.62
CA PRO A 151 -43.83 -21.18 -30.79
C PRO A 151 -45.10 -22.05 -30.69
N ALA A 152 -45.42 -22.51 -29.48
CA ALA A 152 -46.66 -23.23 -29.21
C ALA A 152 -47.87 -22.29 -29.34
N GLU A 153 -48.90 -22.77 -30.02
CA GLU A 153 -50.08 -22.00 -30.41
C GLU A 153 -51.21 -22.18 -29.37
N GLU A 154 -51.59 -21.09 -28.67
CA GLU A 154 -52.79 -21.05 -27.82
C GLU A 154 -53.69 -19.85 -28.17
N ALA A 155 -54.99 -20.13 -28.25
CA ALA A 155 -56.09 -19.22 -28.57
C ALA A 155 -57.43 -19.92 -28.22
N PRO A 156 -58.60 -19.26 -28.30
CA PRO A 156 -58.97 -17.93 -27.77
C PRO A 156 -60.31 -17.97 -26.98
N ALA A 157 -60.66 -16.91 -26.21
CA ALA A 157 -62.03 -16.70 -25.72
C ALA A 157 -62.32 -15.26 -25.23
N ALA A 158 -63.53 -14.75 -25.54
CA ALA A 158 -64.33 -13.70 -24.86
C ALA A 158 -63.73 -12.28 -24.61
N GLU A 159 -64.50 -11.18 -24.54
CA GLU A 159 -65.72 -10.70 -25.25
C GLU A 159 -66.02 -9.27 -24.70
N GLU A 160 -66.37 -8.31 -25.59
CA GLU A 160 -67.00 -6.98 -25.33
C GLU A 160 -66.27 -5.96 -24.39
N GLU A 161 -66.28 -4.63 -24.60
CA GLU A 161 -66.67 -3.75 -25.72
C GLU A 161 -65.59 -2.63 -25.89
N LEU A 162 -65.70 -1.39 -26.39
CA LEU A 162 -66.75 -0.44 -26.82
C LEU A 162 -66.10 0.60 -27.80
N ALA A 163 -66.87 1.55 -28.33
CA ALA A 163 -66.48 2.91 -28.77
C ALA A 163 -65.23 3.07 -29.68
N SER A 164 -65.39 3.14 -31.01
CA SER A 164 -65.53 4.40 -31.81
C SER A 164 -64.19 5.11 -32.14
N ASP A 165 -63.89 5.59 -33.36
CA ASP A 165 -64.67 5.69 -34.61
C ASP A 165 -63.73 5.78 -35.86
N ASP A 166 -64.33 5.80 -37.05
CA ASP A 166 -63.84 6.39 -38.32
C ASP A 166 -62.70 5.72 -39.15
N GLY A 167 -63.02 5.41 -40.42
CA GLY A 167 -62.37 6.17 -41.51
C GLY A 167 -61.31 5.57 -42.46
N THR A 168 -61.66 4.59 -43.31
CA THR A 168 -61.04 4.38 -44.67
C THR A 168 -59.55 3.90 -44.79
N PRO A 169 -59.08 3.42 -45.97
CA PRO A 169 -58.16 2.26 -46.03
C PRO A 169 -56.65 2.52 -46.19
N ALA A 170 -55.86 1.52 -45.78
CA ALA A 170 -54.40 1.50 -45.86
C ALA A 170 -53.85 1.28 -47.30
N PRO A 171 -52.79 2.02 -47.72
CA PRO A 171 -52.13 1.80 -49.00
C PRO A 171 -51.06 0.68 -48.95
N ALA A 172 -50.89 -0.02 -50.07
CA ALA A 172 -49.94 -1.13 -50.21
C ALA A 172 -48.45 -0.72 -50.04
N PRO A 173 -47.58 -1.63 -49.56
CA PRO A 173 -46.19 -1.32 -49.22
C PRO A 173 -45.35 -0.92 -50.43
N ARG A 174 -44.91 0.35 -50.46
CA ARG A 174 -43.98 0.86 -51.49
C ARG A 174 -42.57 0.32 -51.26
N ARG A 175 -41.98 -0.28 -52.30
CA ARG A 175 -40.59 -0.78 -52.26
C ARG A 175 -39.61 0.37 -52.03
N PHE A 176 -38.68 0.16 -51.10
CA PHE A 176 -37.74 1.18 -50.63
C PHE A 176 -36.65 1.44 -51.68
N THR A 177 -36.70 2.59 -52.36
CA THR A 177 -35.60 3.04 -53.23
C THR A 177 -34.58 3.83 -52.41
N PRO A 178 -33.26 3.57 -52.54
CA PRO A 178 -32.25 4.22 -51.72
C PRO A 178 -31.99 5.66 -52.17
N VAL A 179 -32.81 6.60 -51.68
CA VAL A 179 -32.54 8.04 -51.85
C VAL A 179 -31.23 8.38 -51.16
N LYS A 180 -30.21 8.72 -51.95
CA LYS A 180 -28.85 9.01 -51.48
C LYS A 180 -28.86 10.31 -50.64
N ARG A 181 -28.91 10.15 -49.31
CA ARG A 181 -28.92 11.27 -48.34
C ARG A 181 -27.72 12.21 -48.61
N PRO A 182 -27.92 13.54 -48.71
CA PRO A 182 -26.82 14.47 -48.90
C PRO A 182 -25.86 14.43 -47.72
N GLU A 183 -24.56 14.39 -48.02
CA GLU A 183 -23.51 14.21 -47.02
C GLU A 183 -23.32 15.48 -46.18
N ILE A 184 -23.78 15.45 -44.93
CA ILE A 184 -23.46 16.47 -43.94
C ILE A 184 -21.96 16.37 -43.64
N LYS A 185 -21.19 17.36 -44.12
CA LYS A 185 -19.76 17.51 -43.83
C LYS A 185 -19.54 17.58 -42.32
N LYS A 186 -19.16 16.46 -41.71
CA LYS A 186 -18.64 16.44 -40.33
C LYS A 186 -17.40 17.35 -40.28
N PRO A 187 -17.29 18.28 -39.32
CA PRO A 187 -16.06 19.04 -39.15
C PRO A 187 -14.93 18.06 -38.83
N GLU A 188 -13.80 18.21 -39.54
CA GLU A 188 -12.65 17.35 -39.32
C GLU A 188 -12.21 17.43 -37.85
N ARG A 189 -12.12 16.28 -37.19
CA ARG A 189 -11.49 16.19 -35.87
C ARG A 189 -10.02 16.53 -36.04
N LYS A 190 -9.66 17.80 -35.81
CA LYS A 190 -8.28 18.29 -35.81
C LYS A 190 -7.39 17.26 -35.14
N LYS A 191 -6.32 16.83 -35.83
CA LYS A 191 -5.32 15.94 -35.25
C LYS A 191 -4.94 16.50 -33.88
N LYS A 192 -5.08 15.68 -32.85
CA LYS A 192 -4.75 16.06 -31.48
C LYS A 192 -3.23 16.19 -31.44
N GLU A 193 -2.74 17.42 -31.61
CA GLU A 193 -1.32 17.73 -31.59
C GLU A 193 -0.70 17.13 -30.32
N GLU A 194 0.25 16.22 -30.51
CA GLU A 194 1.00 15.66 -29.40
C GLU A 194 1.82 16.79 -28.79
N LYS A 195 1.38 17.30 -27.63
CA LYS A 195 2.17 18.25 -26.85
C LYS A 195 3.55 17.63 -26.66
N PRO A 196 4.64 18.27 -27.12
CA PRO A 196 5.97 17.70 -27.00
C PRO A 196 6.27 17.45 -25.53
N GLU A 197 6.72 16.24 -25.19
CA GLU A 197 7.03 15.86 -23.81
C GLU A 197 8.19 16.70 -23.26
N ARG A 198 7.85 17.83 -22.61
CA ARG A 198 8.76 18.67 -21.82
C ARG A 198 9.23 17.91 -20.57
N GLY A 199 10.09 16.92 -20.79
CA GLY A 199 10.62 16.00 -19.80
C GLY A 199 11.59 14.97 -20.38
N ALA A 200 11.42 14.59 -21.66
CA ALA A 200 12.31 13.66 -22.36
C ALA A 200 13.61 14.32 -22.90
N GLU A 201 14.13 15.34 -22.20
CA GLU A 201 15.43 15.91 -22.56
C GLU A 201 16.53 14.92 -22.19
N ASN A 202 17.22 14.39 -23.21
CA ASN A 202 18.31 13.42 -23.05
C ASN A 202 19.32 13.91 -21.99
N PRO A 203 19.51 13.20 -20.86
CA PRO A 203 20.30 13.71 -19.72
C PRO A 203 21.77 13.92 -20.06
N ASP A 204 22.26 13.30 -21.14
CA ASP A 204 23.60 13.49 -21.68
C ASP A 204 23.77 14.82 -22.44
N LYS A 205 22.70 15.44 -22.93
CA LYS A 205 22.76 16.72 -23.67
C LYS A 205 23.07 17.91 -22.77
N ARG A 206 22.81 17.79 -21.46
CA ARG A 206 23.29 18.71 -20.40
C ARG A 206 24.71 18.36 -19.89
N ARG A 207 25.30 17.24 -20.32
CA ARG A 207 26.60 16.70 -19.87
C ARG A 207 27.64 16.59 -20.98
N SER A 208 27.30 17.05 -22.19
CA SER A 208 28.19 17.04 -23.37
C SER A 208 29.22 18.16 -23.35
N GLY A 209 28.86 19.35 -22.85
CA GLY A 209 29.66 20.59 -22.96
C GLY A 209 30.96 20.64 -22.15
N LYS A 210 31.38 19.57 -21.47
CA LYS A 210 32.69 19.52 -20.81
C LYS A 210 33.34 18.14 -20.94
N LEU A 211 34.23 18.03 -21.92
CA LEU A 211 35.12 16.89 -22.05
C LEU A 211 36.01 16.80 -20.81
N SER A 212 35.99 15.65 -20.15
CA SER A 212 36.91 15.34 -19.04
C SER A 212 37.72 14.10 -19.41
N VAL A 213 38.93 13.96 -18.87
CA VAL A 213 39.77 12.78 -19.11
C VAL A 213 39.04 11.49 -18.68
N LYS A 214 38.26 11.56 -17.59
CA LYS A 214 37.37 10.46 -17.13
C LYS A 214 36.18 10.17 -18.06
N LYS A 215 35.85 11.06 -19.00
CA LYS A 215 34.87 10.78 -20.06
C LYS A 215 35.56 10.08 -21.23
N ALA A 216 36.63 10.67 -21.77
CA ALA A 216 37.38 10.09 -22.90
C ALA A 216 37.87 8.66 -22.60
N LEU A 217 38.51 8.44 -21.45
CA LEU A 217 39.00 7.11 -21.03
C LEU A 217 37.87 6.11 -20.72
N ASN A 218 36.60 6.50 -20.82
CA ASN A 218 35.43 5.67 -20.51
C ASN A 218 34.36 5.77 -21.63
N GLU A 219 34.73 6.33 -22.79
CA GLU A 219 33.85 6.45 -23.96
C GLU A 219 33.87 5.11 -24.74
N ASP A 220 35.05 4.48 -24.86
CA ASP A 220 35.28 3.19 -25.53
C ASP A 220 34.88 1.95 -24.68
N GLU A 221 35.13 1.96 -23.36
CA GLU A 221 34.61 0.92 -22.43
C GLU A 221 33.07 0.95 -22.32
N GLY A 222 32.45 1.92 -22.97
CA GLY A 222 31.10 1.79 -23.47
C GLY A 222 30.03 2.41 -22.58
N ARG A 223 28.89 2.55 -23.24
CA ARG A 223 27.56 2.84 -22.70
C ARG A 223 27.37 2.20 -21.32
N ARG A 224 27.62 2.95 -20.24
CA ARG A 224 27.28 2.52 -18.87
C ARG A 224 25.79 2.17 -18.85
N ALA A 225 25.50 0.87 -18.88
CA ALA A 225 24.14 0.39 -19.00
C ALA A 225 23.29 1.01 -17.88
N ARG A 226 22.08 1.49 -18.23
CA ARG A 226 21.12 2.01 -17.26
C ARG A 226 21.06 1.00 -16.10
N SER A 227 21.44 1.41 -14.90
CA SER A 227 21.75 0.46 -13.83
C SER A 227 20.58 -0.49 -13.58
N LEU A 228 20.84 -1.73 -13.16
CA LEU A 228 19.78 -2.74 -13.04
C LEU A 228 18.62 -2.27 -12.15
N ALA A 229 18.88 -1.44 -11.14
CA ALA A 229 17.86 -0.78 -10.34
C ALA A 229 17.07 0.32 -11.10
N ALA A 230 17.70 1.08 -11.99
CA ALA A 230 17.03 2.04 -12.86
C ALA A 230 16.17 1.34 -13.93
N LEU A 231 16.66 0.25 -14.54
CA LEU A 231 15.87 -0.56 -15.48
C LEU A 231 14.69 -1.24 -14.79
N LYS A 232 14.87 -1.79 -13.58
CA LYS A 232 13.76 -2.35 -12.78
C LYS A 232 12.68 -1.30 -12.49
N ARG A 233 13.05 -0.10 -11.99
CA ARG A 233 12.07 1.00 -11.75
C ARG A 233 11.42 1.51 -13.04
N ALA A 234 12.14 1.54 -14.16
CA ALA A 234 11.56 1.92 -15.46
C ALA A 234 10.49 0.91 -15.89
N ARG A 235 10.81 -0.39 -15.86
CA ARG A 235 9.90 -1.48 -16.23
C ARG A 235 8.73 -1.65 -15.24
N GLU A 236 8.93 -1.33 -13.97
CA GLU A 236 7.88 -1.23 -12.95
C GLU A 236 6.93 -0.06 -13.24
N LYS A 237 7.46 1.14 -13.53
CA LYS A 237 6.67 2.31 -13.94
C LYS A 237 5.89 2.03 -15.22
N GLU A 238 6.53 1.42 -16.20
CA GLU A 238 5.91 0.97 -17.47
C GLU A 238 4.78 -0.02 -17.21
N ARG A 239 5.03 -1.13 -16.48
CA ARG A 239 3.99 -2.08 -16.06
C ARG A 239 2.84 -1.40 -15.32
N ARG A 240 3.12 -0.42 -14.45
CA ARG A 240 2.09 0.34 -13.72
C ARG A 240 1.26 1.26 -14.64
N MET A 241 1.89 1.93 -15.59
CA MET A 241 1.21 2.79 -16.57
C MET A 241 0.41 1.98 -17.61
N GLN A 242 0.87 0.77 -17.95
CA GLN A 242 0.34 -0.03 -19.07
C GLN A 242 -0.64 -1.14 -18.63
N GLY A 243 -0.76 -1.42 -17.32
CA GLY A 243 -1.77 -2.37 -16.81
C GLY A 243 -1.88 -2.51 -15.28
N GLY A 244 -0.88 -2.08 -14.50
CA GLY A 244 -0.84 -2.24 -13.04
C GLY A 244 -1.60 -1.16 -12.24
N GLY A 245 -1.97 -0.04 -12.86
CA GLY A 245 -2.93 0.90 -12.30
C GLY A 245 -4.34 0.58 -12.83
N SER A 246 -5.28 0.25 -11.94
CA SER A 246 -6.66 -0.06 -12.31
C SER A 246 -7.44 1.20 -12.75
N ASN A 247 -7.14 1.68 -13.97
CA ASN A 247 -7.84 2.79 -14.63
C ASN A 247 -9.02 2.30 -15.50
N LYS A 248 -9.41 1.03 -15.37
CA LYS A 248 -10.78 0.62 -15.72
C LYS A 248 -11.74 1.39 -14.79
N PRO A 249 -12.89 1.89 -15.28
CA PRO A 249 -13.91 2.44 -14.40
C PRO A 249 -14.30 1.36 -13.38
N ARG A 250 -14.44 1.75 -12.11
CA ARG A 250 -15.01 0.86 -11.10
C ARG A 250 -16.52 0.84 -11.27
N GLU A 251 -17.11 -0.33 -11.14
CA GLU A 251 -18.56 -0.48 -11.04
C GLU A 251 -19.07 0.29 -9.81
N LYS A 252 -20.21 1.00 -9.94
CA LYS A 252 -20.81 1.73 -8.81
C LYS A 252 -21.31 0.72 -7.78
N GLN A 253 -20.71 0.70 -6.59
CA GLN A 253 -21.15 -0.17 -5.50
C GLN A 253 -22.24 0.55 -4.68
N VAL A 254 -23.47 0.03 -4.75
CA VAL A 254 -24.57 0.47 -3.87
C VAL A 254 -24.22 0.14 -2.41
N ARG A 255 -24.47 1.09 -1.50
CA ARG A 255 -24.35 0.94 -0.04
C ARG A 255 -25.40 1.82 0.63
N ASP A 256 -26.05 1.29 1.65
CA ASP A 256 -26.97 2.07 2.47
C ASP A 256 -26.19 3.03 3.37
N VAL A 257 -26.55 4.31 3.35
CA VAL A 257 -25.90 5.37 4.12
C VAL A 257 -26.91 6.06 5.01
N VAL A 258 -26.70 6.01 6.33
CA VAL A 258 -27.46 6.82 7.27
C VAL A 258 -26.98 8.26 7.16
N VAL A 259 -27.85 9.15 6.69
CA VAL A 259 -27.65 10.60 6.63
C VAL A 259 -28.24 11.24 7.91
N PRO A 260 -27.56 12.21 8.53
CA PRO A 260 -28.12 13.07 9.58
C PRO A 260 -28.56 14.43 9.01
N GLU A 261 -29.49 15.10 9.71
CA GLU A 261 -30.05 16.44 9.42
C GLU A 261 -29.06 17.48 8.83
N ALA A 262 -27.81 17.47 9.30
CA ALA A 262 -26.72 18.26 8.74
C ALA A 262 -25.42 17.44 8.66
N ILE A 263 -24.78 17.41 7.49
CA ILE A 263 -23.55 16.64 7.21
C ILE A 263 -22.61 17.44 6.30
N THR A 264 -21.29 17.31 6.44
CA THR A 264 -20.39 17.88 5.42
C THR A 264 -20.28 16.95 4.21
N VAL A 265 -20.10 17.51 3.00
CA VAL A 265 -19.91 16.71 1.77
C VAL A 265 -18.73 15.74 1.90
N GLY A 266 -17.67 16.16 2.61
CA GLY A 266 -16.51 15.36 2.94
C GLY A 266 -16.73 14.29 4.02
N GLU A 267 -17.87 14.25 4.70
CA GLU A 267 -18.31 13.17 5.59
C GLU A 267 -19.28 12.23 4.88
N LEU A 268 -20.23 12.76 4.10
CA LEU A 268 -21.09 11.99 3.21
C LEU A 268 -20.25 11.08 2.29
N ALA A 269 -19.23 11.66 1.63
CA ALA A 269 -18.28 10.91 0.80
C ALA A 269 -17.57 9.77 1.56
N LYS A 270 -17.25 9.95 2.85
CA LYS A 270 -16.62 8.90 3.67
C LYS A 270 -17.61 7.78 4.01
N ARG A 271 -18.90 8.09 4.22
CA ARG A 271 -19.96 7.10 4.50
C ARG A 271 -20.31 6.30 3.25
N MET A 272 -20.49 6.95 2.11
CA MET A 272 -20.64 6.29 0.81
C MET A 272 -19.38 5.50 0.40
N GLY A 273 -18.21 5.94 0.86
CA GLY A 273 -16.90 5.41 0.46
C GLY A 273 -16.47 5.84 -0.94
N GLU A 274 -17.02 6.95 -1.42
CA GLU A 274 -16.68 7.61 -2.67
C GLU A 274 -15.70 8.77 -2.44
N LYS A 275 -15.32 9.46 -3.52
CA LYS A 275 -14.42 10.61 -3.45
C LYS A 275 -15.24 11.90 -3.43
N GLY A 276 -15.04 12.73 -2.40
CA GLY A 276 -15.76 14.02 -2.28
C GLY A 276 -15.61 14.98 -3.47
N ALA A 277 -14.57 14.81 -4.29
CA ALA A 277 -14.37 15.57 -5.54
C ALA A 277 -15.22 15.08 -6.74
N ASP A 278 -15.95 13.98 -6.58
CA ASP A 278 -16.91 13.46 -7.56
C ASP A 278 -18.34 13.80 -7.09
N LEU A 279 -18.65 13.60 -5.80
CA LEU A 279 -19.85 14.15 -5.11
C LEU A 279 -20.05 15.66 -5.33
N VAL A 280 -19.00 16.47 -5.19
CA VAL A 280 -19.04 17.93 -5.47
C VAL A 280 -19.43 18.24 -6.92
N LYS A 281 -19.20 17.34 -7.88
CA LYS A 281 -19.66 17.54 -9.27
C LYS A 281 -21.13 17.17 -9.43
N GLU A 282 -21.59 16.11 -8.75
CA GLU A 282 -23.00 15.72 -8.80
C GLU A 282 -23.87 16.81 -8.12
N LEU A 283 -23.44 17.37 -6.98
CA LEU A 283 -24.06 18.57 -6.39
C LEU A 283 -23.99 19.81 -7.30
N PHE A 284 -22.88 20.05 -7.99
CA PHE A 284 -22.75 21.15 -8.95
C PHE A 284 -23.69 20.99 -10.17
N ASN A 285 -23.99 19.75 -10.58
CA ASN A 285 -24.98 19.47 -11.64
C ASN A 285 -26.44 19.67 -11.16
N LEU A 286 -26.66 19.76 -9.85
CA LEU A 286 -27.92 20.16 -9.21
C LEU A 286 -27.92 21.68 -8.88
N ASP A 287 -27.07 22.46 -9.57
CA ASP A 287 -26.82 23.90 -9.37
C ASP A 287 -26.31 24.32 -7.97
N MET A 288 -26.03 23.36 -7.08
CA MET A 288 -25.52 23.61 -5.72
C MET A 288 -23.99 23.67 -5.70
N MET A 289 -23.43 24.89 -5.73
CA MET A 289 -21.98 25.14 -5.68
C MET A 289 -21.40 24.92 -4.26
N VAL A 290 -21.28 23.66 -3.86
CA VAL A 290 -20.78 23.25 -2.53
C VAL A 290 -19.33 22.75 -2.59
N THR A 291 -18.54 23.03 -1.55
CA THR A 291 -17.17 22.54 -1.36
C THR A 291 -17.11 21.40 -0.33
N VAL A 292 -16.04 20.60 -0.36
CA VAL A 292 -15.88 19.37 0.45
C VAL A 292 -16.05 19.59 1.97
N ASN A 293 -15.82 20.79 2.48
CA ASN A 293 -15.91 21.10 3.91
C ASN A 293 -17.18 21.89 4.30
N GLN A 294 -18.06 22.21 3.36
CA GLN A 294 -19.34 22.85 3.66
C GLN A 294 -20.37 21.81 4.09
N THR A 295 -21.27 22.23 4.98
CA THR A 295 -22.44 21.48 5.46
C THR A 295 -23.57 21.57 4.46
N ILE A 296 -24.23 20.45 4.20
CA ILE A 296 -25.50 20.31 3.51
C ILE A 296 -26.55 19.71 4.46
N ASP A 297 -27.79 20.00 4.17
CA ASP A 297 -29.00 19.40 4.73
C ASP A 297 -29.22 17.97 4.23
N GLN A 298 -30.14 17.25 4.88
CA GLN A 298 -30.46 15.86 4.55
C GLN A 298 -31.21 15.67 3.22
N ASP A 299 -32.04 16.63 2.78
CA ASP A 299 -32.78 16.52 1.51
C ASP A 299 -31.86 16.70 0.28
N THR A 300 -30.68 17.29 0.48
CA THR A 300 -29.62 17.49 -0.53
C THR A 300 -28.62 16.31 -0.63
N ALA A 301 -28.65 15.34 0.30
CA ALA A 301 -27.51 14.44 0.60
C ALA A 301 -27.68 12.97 0.16
#